data_AF-A0A7Y3FCS3-F1
#
_entry.id   AF-A0A7Y3FCS3-F1
#
_cell.length_a   1.000
_cell.length_b   1.000
_cell.length_c   1.000
_cell.angle_alpha   90.00
_cell.angle_beta   90.00
_cell.angle_gamma   90.00
#
_symmetry.space_group_name_H-M   'P 1'
#
loop_
_entity.id
_entity.type
_entity.pdbx_description
1 polymer ?
#
loop_
_entity_poly.entity_id
_entity_poly.type
_entity_poly.pdbx_seq_one_letter_code
_entity_poly.pdbx_strand_id
1 'polypeptide(L)'
;MTFDNIAAFALTGDNVPESALEMTALLLIDTIGVAAGAAHMDAGRLAREHAFSFHAAASDKHAAPMMFDGRAVSIPGAAFAAATQIDNLDAHDGYNPAKGHIGCALVPALFAFAKTRPELTGREALTALAISYEIAARAAIALHATVSD
;
A
#
# COMPACT_ATOMS: atom_id res chain seq x y z
N MET A 1 17.08 -11.26 13.19
CA MET A 1 16.18 -10.14 13.50
C MET A 1 15.08 -10.69 14.38
N THR A 2 14.95 -10.24 15.63
CA THR A 2 13.82 -10.65 16.49
C THR A 2 12.60 -9.80 16.11
N PHE A 3 11.40 -10.34 16.24
CA PHE A 3 10.16 -9.59 15.99
C PHE A 3 10.08 -8.31 16.84
N ASP A 4 10.66 -8.32 18.04
CA ASP A 4 10.73 -7.15 18.94
C ASP A 4 11.50 -5.98 18.30
N ASN A 5 12.58 -6.25 17.57
CA ASN A 5 13.35 -5.19 16.91
C ASN A 5 12.57 -4.56 15.74
N ILE A 6 11.79 -5.37 15.01
CA ILE A 6 10.91 -4.88 13.93
C ILE A 6 9.79 -4.03 14.54
N ALA A 7 9.16 -4.51 15.61
CA ALA A 7 8.11 -3.79 16.31
C ALA A 7 8.62 -2.47 16.89
N ALA A 8 9.79 -2.47 17.53
CA ALA A 8 10.43 -1.26 18.02
C ALA A 8 10.70 -0.28 16.87
N PHE A 9 11.33 -0.73 15.78
CA PHE A 9 11.58 0.11 14.60
C PHE A 9 10.29 0.71 14.03
N ALA A 10 9.21 -0.08 13.92
CA ALA A 10 7.94 0.37 13.40
C ALA A 10 7.26 1.43 14.29
N LEU A 11 7.42 1.33 15.61
CA LEU A 11 6.78 2.21 16.58
C LEU A 11 7.58 3.48 16.91
N THR A 12 8.91 3.45 16.73
CA THR A 12 9.80 4.56 17.11
C THR A 12 10.45 5.24 15.90
N GLY A 13 9.99 4.93 14.68
CA GLY A 13 10.58 5.37 13.42
C GLY A 13 10.43 6.86 13.12
N ASP A 14 10.51 7.74 14.13
CA ASP A 14 10.26 9.18 14.01
C ASP A 14 11.41 9.91 13.30
N ASN A 15 12.56 9.24 13.13
CA ASN A 15 13.77 9.77 12.51
C ASN A 15 13.98 9.23 11.08
N VAL A 16 12.92 9.23 10.25
CA VAL A 16 13.08 8.93 8.81
C VAL A 16 13.90 10.06 8.17
N PRO A 17 15.02 9.76 7.47
CA PRO A 17 15.78 10.78 6.75
C PRO A 17 14.89 11.52 5.74
N GLU A 18 15.06 12.84 5.62
CA GLU A 18 14.22 13.63 4.70
C GLU A 18 14.33 13.13 3.25
N SER A 19 15.51 12.69 2.82
CA SER A 19 15.70 12.07 1.49
C SER A 19 14.87 10.79 1.29
N ALA A 20 14.63 10.01 2.35
CA ALA A 20 13.77 8.84 2.28
C ALA A 20 12.29 9.25 2.22
N LEU A 21 11.90 10.34 2.89
CA LEU A 21 10.54 10.90 2.77
C LEU A 21 10.29 11.47 1.37
N GLU A 22 11.26 12.17 0.78
CA GLU A 22 11.19 12.68 -0.59
C GLU A 22 11.03 11.54 -1.60
N MET A 23 11.84 10.48 -1.48
CA MET A 23 11.71 9.30 -2.32
C MET A 23 10.36 8.61 -2.12
N THR A 24 9.90 8.48 -0.88
CA THR A 24 8.59 7.88 -0.56
C THR A 24 7.44 8.69 -1.18
N ALA A 25 7.55 10.02 -1.18
CA ALA A 25 6.57 10.89 -1.83
C ALA A 25 6.54 10.68 -3.35
N LEU A 26 7.71 10.52 -3.98
CA LEU A 26 7.79 10.19 -5.41
C LEU A 26 7.13 8.83 -5.72
N LEU A 27 7.44 7.79 -4.93
CA LEU A 27 6.85 6.45 -5.09
C LEU A 27 5.32 6.46 -4.87
N LEU A 28 4.84 7.26 -3.92
CA LEU A 28 3.41 7.45 -3.69
C LEU A 28 2.73 8.08 -4.92
N ILE A 29 3.30 9.15 -5.48
CA ILE A 29 2.77 9.82 -6.66
C ILE A 29 2.78 8.88 -7.87
N ASP A 30 3.87 8.14 -8.07
CA ASP A 30 4.01 7.12 -9.12
C ASP A 30 2.87 6.10 -9.03
N THR A 31 2.70 5.48 -7.86
CA THR A 31 1.68 4.45 -7.65
C THR A 31 0.26 4.97 -7.85
N ILE A 32 -0.04 6.21 -7.43
CA ILE A 32 -1.34 6.85 -7.67
C ILE A 32 -1.54 7.11 -9.18
N GLY A 33 -0.49 7.52 -9.89
CA GLY A 33 -0.50 7.71 -11.34
C GLY A 33 -0.81 6.41 -12.09
N VAL A 34 -0.19 5.31 -11.68
CA VAL A 34 -0.45 3.96 -12.22
C VAL A 34 -1.89 3.54 -11.93
N ALA A 35 -2.36 3.74 -10.70
CA ALA A 35 -3.76 3.49 -10.36
C ALA A 35 -4.72 4.27 -11.26
N ALA A 36 -4.46 5.57 -11.50
CA ALA A 36 -5.27 6.39 -12.40
C ALA A 36 -5.23 5.88 -13.85
N GLY A 37 -4.05 5.54 -14.37
CA GLY A 37 -3.89 4.97 -15.71
C GLY A 37 -4.63 3.64 -15.88
N ALA A 38 -4.72 2.85 -14.81
CA ALA A 38 -5.38 1.55 -14.78
C ALA A 38 -6.90 1.61 -14.52
N ALA A 39 -7.48 2.78 -14.24
CA ALA A 39 -8.85 2.91 -13.73
C ALA A 39 -9.93 2.28 -14.61
N HIS A 40 -9.71 2.28 -15.93
CA HIS A 40 -10.63 1.74 -16.94
C HIS A 40 -10.25 0.34 -17.46
N MET A 41 -9.20 -0.29 -16.93
CA MET A 41 -8.86 -1.66 -17.29
C MET A 41 -9.91 -2.63 -16.75
N ASP A 42 -10.20 -3.68 -17.51
CA ASP A 42 -11.18 -4.69 -17.12
C ASP A 42 -10.83 -5.35 -15.79
N ALA A 43 -9.55 -5.62 -15.54
CA ALA A 43 -9.09 -6.20 -14.28
C ALA A 43 -9.44 -5.32 -13.07
N GLY A 44 -9.16 -4.02 -13.13
CA GLY A 44 -9.50 -3.08 -12.07
C GLY A 44 -11.02 -2.95 -11.87
N ARG A 45 -11.79 -2.88 -12.96
CA ARG A 45 -13.26 -2.86 -12.90
C ARG A 45 -13.82 -4.13 -12.24
N LEU A 46 -13.36 -5.30 -12.67
CA LEU A 46 -13.80 -6.59 -12.11
C LEU A 46 -13.42 -6.71 -10.63
N ALA A 47 -12.24 -6.24 -10.22
CA ALA A 47 -11.82 -6.23 -8.83
C ALA A 47 -12.73 -5.35 -7.95
N ARG A 48 -13.12 -4.17 -8.43
CA ARG A 48 -14.07 -3.29 -7.73
C ARG A 48 -15.46 -3.90 -7.62
N GLU A 49 -15.97 -4.52 -8.68
CA GLU A 49 -17.25 -5.24 -8.60
C GLU A 49 -17.20 -6.43 -7.64
N HIS A 50 -16.08 -7.17 -7.62
CA HIS A 50 -15.87 -8.27 -6.68
C HIS A 50 -15.84 -7.76 -5.24
N ALA A 51 -15.05 -6.71 -4.96
CA ALA A 51 -14.99 -6.09 -3.64
C ALA A 51 -16.38 -5.58 -3.20
N PHE A 52 -17.13 -4.93 -4.09
CA PHE A 52 -18.47 -4.45 -3.78
C PHE A 52 -19.44 -5.58 -3.43
N SER A 53 -19.34 -6.71 -4.14
CA SER A 53 -20.25 -7.85 -3.97
C SER A 53 -19.92 -8.69 -2.73
N PHE A 54 -18.65 -8.82 -2.37
CA PHE A 54 -18.20 -9.83 -1.40
C PHE A 54 -17.43 -9.28 -0.20
N HIS A 55 -17.03 -7.99 -0.22
CA HIS A 55 -16.26 -7.37 0.85
C HIS A 55 -17.06 -6.29 1.59
N ALA A 56 -18.29 -6.59 2.01
CA ALA A 56 -19.11 -5.66 2.80
C ALA A 56 -18.45 -5.30 4.14
N ALA A 57 -18.56 -4.04 4.56
CA ALA A 57 -18.14 -3.61 5.88
C ALA A 57 -19.25 -3.87 6.91
N ALA A 58 -18.89 -4.37 8.10
CA ALA A 58 -19.85 -4.54 9.20
C ALA A 58 -20.36 -3.21 9.78
N SER A 59 -19.62 -2.12 9.56
CA SER A 59 -20.02 -0.75 9.94
C SER A 59 -19.18 0.29 9.18
N ASP A 60 -19.64 1.55 9.20
CA ASP A 60 -18.94 2.67 8.55
C ASP A 60 -17.51 2.87 9.06
N LYS A 61 -17.23 2.51 10.32
CA LYS A 61 -15.88 2.57 10.92
C LYS A 61 -14.89 1.61 10.26
N HIS A 62 -15.39 0.59 9.55
CA HIS A 62 -14.60 -0.43 8.88
C HIS A 62 -14.73 -0.31 7.36
N ALA A 63 -15.31 0.80 6.86
CA ALA A 63 -15.64 1.00 5.47
C ALA A 63 -14.77 2.10 4.84
N ALA A 64 -14.18 1.80 3.69
CA ALA A 64 -13.36 2.70 2.89
C ALA A 64 -13.91 2.83 1.46
N PRO A 65 -13.85 4.03 0.84
CA PRO A 65 -14.20 4.20 -0.55
C PRO A 65 -13.15 3.51 -1.44
N MET A 66 -13.61 2.78 -2.47
CA MET A 66 -12.70 2.25 -3.48
C MET A 66 -12.12 3.38 -4.32
N MET A 67 -10.81 3.31 -4.61
CA MET A 67 -10.11 4.29 -5.42
C MET A 67 -10.72 4.34 -6.84
N PHE A 68 -10.96 5.55 -7.36
CA PHE A 68 -11.57 5.80 -8.68
C PHE A 68 -12.99 5.22 -8.88
N ASP A 69 -13.72 4.94 -7.80
CA ASP A 69 -15.09 4.40 -7.85
C ASP A 69 -15.98 5.03 -6.77
N GLY A 70 -15.44 5.20 -5.56
CA GLY A 70 -16.10 5.92 -4.47
C GLY A 70 -17.13 5.12 -3.69
N ARG A 71 -17.66 4.00 -4.23
CA ARG A 71 -18.49 3.07 -3.44
C ARG A 71 -17.69 2.56 -2.24
N ALA A 72 -18.36 2.45 -1.10
CA ALA A 72 -17.75 2.00 0.14
C ALA A 72 -17.81 0.47 0.26
N VAL A 73 -16.69 -0.12 0.64
CA VAL A 73 -16.52 -1.54 0.97
C VAL A 73 -15.67 -1.64 2.25
N SER A 74 -15.46 -2.84 2.78
CA SER A 74 -14.55 -3.04 3.91
C SER A 74 -13.13 -2.54 3.58
N ILE A 75 -12.38 -2.09 4.59
CA ILE A 75 -10.98 -1.64 4.41
C ILE A 75 -10.14 -2.67 3.61
N PRO A 76 -10.17 -3.98 3.92
CA PRO A 76 -9.45 -4.96 3.10
C PRO A 76 -9.98 -5.06 1.67
N GLY A 77 -11.29 -4.92 1.44
CA GLY A 77 -11.88 -4.92 0.10
C GLY A 77 -11.42 -3.72 -0.75
N ALA A 78 -11.32 -2.55 -0.15
CA ALA A 78 -10.84 -1.35 -0.84
C ALA A 78 -9.35 -1.46 -1.19
N ALA A 79 -8.54 -1.99 -0.25
CA ALA A 79 -7.13 -2.26 -0.49
C ALA A 79 -6.94 -3.32 -1.60
N PHE A 80 -7.71 -4.41 -1.56
CA PHE A 80 -7.71 -5.44 -2.60
C PHE A 80 -8.00 -4.85 -3.99
N ALA A 81 -9.10 -4.10 -4.13
CA ALA A 81 -9.51 -3.57 -5.41
C ALA A 81 -8.47 -2.60 -6.00
N ALA A 82 -7.91 -1.72 -5.16
CA ALA A 82 -6.87 -0.79 -5.59
C ALA A 82 -5.55 -1.50 -5.94
N ALA A 83 -5.11 -2.48 -5.14
CA ALA A 83 -3.92 -3.26 -5.42
C ALA A 83 -4.05 -4.05 -6.74
N THR A 84 -5.17 -4.73 -6.96
CA THR A 84 -5.42 -5.43 -8.23
C THR A 84 -5.42 -4.47 -9.41
N GLN A 85 -6.03 -3.29 -9.26
CA GLN A 85 -6.02 -2.27 -10.32
C GLN A 85 -4.60 -1.80 -10.65
N ILE A 86 -3.76 -1.51 -9.65
CA ILE A 86 -2.39 -1.03 -9.84
C ILE A 86 -1.53 -2.11 -10.51
N ASP A 87 -1.51 -3.32 -9.94
CA ASP A 87 -0.65 -4.43 -10.38
C ASP A 87 -0.91 -4.83 -11.83
N ASN A 88 -2.17 -4.75 -12.27
CA ASN A 88 -2.54 -5.18 -13.63
C ASN A 88 -2.05 -4.23 -14.74
N LEU A 89 -1.73 -2.98 -14.43
CA LEU A 89 -1.07 -2.11 -15.41
C LEU A 89 0.45 -2.36 -15.47
N ASP A 90 1.02 -2.93 -14.41
CA ASP A 90 2.43 -3.34 -14.31
C ASP A 90 3.43 -2.20 -14.62
N ALA A 91 3.05 -0.97 -14.24
CA ALA A 91 3.81 0.26 -14.50
C ALA A 91 4.25 0.99 -13.22
N HIS A 92 4.12 0.34 -12.06
CA HIS A 92 4.50 0.89 -10.76
C HIS A 92 5.95 0.56 -10.41
N ASP A 93 6.40 1.12 -9.28
CA ASP A 93 7.70 0.88 -8.72
C ASP A 93 8.08 -0.61 -8.57
N GLY A 94 9.39 -0.83 -8.50
CA GLY A 94 10.00 -2.13 -8.22
C GLY A 94 11.29 -1.95 -7.44
N TYR A 95 11.61 -2.95 -6.61
CA TYR A 95 12.88 -2.97 -5.87
C TYR A 95 13.61 -4.28 -6.16
N ASN A 96 14.66 -4.19 -6.99
CA ASN A 96 15.39 -5.37 -7.49
C ASN A 96 15.79 -6.37 -6.40
N PRO A 97 16.35 -5.95 -5.24
CA PRO A 97 16.68 -6.90 -4.17
C PRO A 97 15.47 -7.59 -3.53
N ALA A 98 14.28 -6.99 -3.60
CA ALA A 98 13.04 -7.66 -3.16
C ALA A 98 12.45 -8.58 -4.24
N LYS A 99 12.86 -8.45 -5.51
CA LYS A 99 12.27 -9.16 -6.66
C LYS A 99 10.74 -9.01 -6.71
N GLY A 100 10.23 -7.82 -6.37
CA GLY A 100 8.81 -7.54 -6.28
C GLY A 100 8.48 -6.05 -6.15
N HIS A 101 7.18 -5.77 -6.01
CA HIS A 101 6.58 -4.44 -6.10
C HIS A 101 5.96 -4.02 -4.78
N ILE A 102 6.75 -3.35 -3.95
CA ILE A 102 6.35 -3.05 -2.56
C ILE A 102 5.22 -2.01 -2.54
N GLY A 103 5.31 -0.96 -3.37
CA GLY A 103 4.32 0.12 -3.41
C GLY A 103 2.92 -0.35 -3.78
N CYS A 104 2.83 -1.36 -4.64
CA CYS A 104 1.57 -1.95 -5.10
C CYS A 104 0.71 -2.49 -3.95
N ALA A 105 1.30 -2.95 -2.84
CA ALA A 105 0.54 -3.38 -1.66
C ALA A 105 0.37 -2.24 -0.63
N LEU A 106 1.42 -1.45 -0.40
CA LEU A 106 1.45 -0.46 0.67
C LEU A 106 0.57 0.76 0.41
N VAL A 107 0.59 1.28 -0.82
CA VAL A 107 -0.18 2.49 -1.16
C VAL A 107 -1.69 2.21 -1.08
N PRO A 108 -2.23 1.10 -1.64
CA PRO A 108 -3.63 0.72 -1.42
C PRO A 108 -4.02 0.59 0.05
N ALA A 109 -3.16 -0.02 0.86
CA ALA A 109 -3.42 -0.16 2.29
C ALA A 109 -3.50 1.21 2.97
N LEU A 110 -2.55 2.12 2.71
CA LEU A 110 -2.57 3.47 3.26
C LEU A 110 -3.90 4.18 2.92
N PHE A 111 -4.30 4.19 1.65
CA PHE A 111 -5.53 4.85 1.22
C PHE A 111 -6.79 4.21 1.83
N ALA A 112 -6.82 2.88 1.94
CA ALA A 112 -7.95 2.18 2.55
C ALA A 112 -8.08 2.51 4.05
N PHE A 113 -6.97 2.65 4.79
CA PHE A 113 -7.01 3.01 6.20
C PHE A 113 -7.20 4.52 6.46
N ALA A 114 -6.80 5.39 5.52
CA ALA A 114 -6.78 6.84 5.71
C ALA A 114 -8.13 7.42 6.16
N LYS A 115 -9.26 6.94 5.63
CA LYS A 115 -10.60 7.40 6.05
C LYS A 115 -10.87 7.16 7.55
N THR A 116 -10.27 6.14 8.15
CA THR A 116 -10.44 5.82 9.57
C THR A 116 -9.52 6.64 10.50
N ARG A 117 -8.66 7.48 9.92
CA ARG A 117 -7.68 8.32 10.60
C ARG A 117 -7.79 9.77 10.09
N PRO A 118 -8.89 10.48 10.40
CA PRO A 118 -9.09 11.87 9.95
C PRO A 118 -7.99 12.84 10.42
N GLU A 119 -7.26 12.48 11.47
CA GLU A 119 -6.11 13.20 12.01
C GLU A 119 -4.80 12.93 11.26
N LEU A 120 -4.75 11.91 10.38
CA LEU A 120 -3.52 11.50 9.69
C LEU A 120 -3.02 12.62 8.77
N THR A 121 -1.89 13.20 9.13
CA THR A 121 -1.22 14.20 8.31
C THR A 121 -0.47 13.56 7.15
N GLY A 122 -0.20 14.34 6.10
CA GLY A 122 0.63 13.86 4.97
C GLY A 122 2.02 13.42 5.40
N ARG A 123 2.63 14.08 6.39
CA ARG A 123 3.96 13.69 6.90
C ARG A 123 3.89 12.36 7.66
N GLU A 124 2.89 12.14 8.50
CA GLU A 124 2.70 10.85 9.17
C GLU A 124 2.42 9.72 8.17
N ALA A 125 1.63 9.98 7.13
CA ALA A 125 1.37 9.02 6.06
C ALA A 125 2.66 8.64 5.32
N LEU A 126 3.51 9.62 4.97
CA LEU A 126 4.81 9.39 4.33
C LEU A 126 5.78 8.65 5.26
N THR A 127 5.83 9.00 6.54
CA THR A 127 6.63 8.28 7.55
C THR A 127 6.19 6.83 7.67
N ALA A 128 4.89 6.57 7.77
CA ALA A 128 4.34 5.22 7.85
C ALA A 128 4.65 4.39 6.59
N LEU A 129 4.56 5.00 5.40
CA LEU A 129 4.96 4.35 4.16
C LEU A 129 6.46 4.05 4.14
N ALA A 130 7.32 5.01 4.47
CA ALA A 130 8.76 4.83 4.47
C ALA A 130 9.21 3.69 5.39
N ILE A 131 8.66 3.64 6.60
CA ILE A 131 8.87 2.55 7.56
C ILE A 131 8.40 1.21 6.96
N SER A 132 7.23 1.20 6.32
CA SER A 132 6.67 -0.02 5.72
C SER A 132 7.50 -0.52 4.54
N TYR A 133 8.02 0.38 3.70
CA TYR A 133 8.96 0.05 2.62
C TYR A 133 10.23 -0.59 3.18
N GLU A 134 10.82 0.00 4.23
CA GLU A 134 12.02 -0.53 4.87
C GLU A 134 11.81 -1.94 5.43
N ILE A 135 10.67 -2.17 6.11
CA ILE A 135 10.33 -3.50 6.66
C ILE A 135 10.14 -4.51 5.51
N ALA A 136 9.37 -4.15 4.48
CA ALA A 136 9.10 -5.03 3.35
C ALA A 136 10.39 -5.38 2.58
N ALA A 137 11.24 -4.40 2.31
CA ALA A 137 12.53 -4.59 1.65
C ALA A 137 13.44 -5.53 2.44
N ARG A 138 13.57 -5.32 3.76
CA ARG A 138 14.39 -6.19 4.63
C ARG A 138 13.82 -7.60 4.73
N ALA A 139 12.51 -7.75 4.82
CA ALA A 139 11.85 -9.06 4.85
C ALA A 139 12.10 -9.82 3.55
N ALA A 140 11.97 -9.16 2.40
CA ALA A 140 12.23 -9.77 1.09
C ALA A 140 13.70 -10.19 0.92
N ILE A 141 14.66 -9.31 1.26
CA ILE A 141 16.08 -9.65 1.22
C ILE A 141 16.40 -10.83 2.14
N ALA A 142 15.85 -10.84 3.36
CA ALA A 142 16.05 -11.94 4.30
C ALA A 142 15.47 -13.26 3.79
N LEU A 143 14.30 -13.22 3.12
CA LEU A 143 13.69 -14.40 2.50
C LEU A 143 14.55 -14.94 1.36
N HIS A 144 14.95 -14.08 0.42
CA HIS A 144 15.77 -14.48 -0.73
C HIS A 144 17.12 -15.06 -0.32
N ALA A 145 17.73 -14.55 0.77
CA ALA A 145 18.95 -15.11 1.34
C ALA A 145 18.80 -16.56 1.88
N THR A 146 17.58 -17.11 1.97
CA THR A 146 17.33 -18.49 2.40
C THR A 146 17.29 -19.51 1.27
N VAL A 147 17.35 -19.06 0.02
CA VAL A 147 17.23 -19.89 -1.19
C VAL A 147 18.36 -19.56 -2.18
N SER A 148 18.61 -20.46 -3.12
CA SER A 148 19.43 -20.18 -4.30
C SER A 148 18.51 -19.65 -5.39
N ASP A 149 18.57 -18.36 -5.67
CA ASP A 149 17.64 -17.62 -6.52
C ASP A 149 18.31 -16.76 -7.59
#